data_AF-U5EJP3-F1
#
_entry.id   AF-U5EJP3-F1
#
_cell.length_a   1.000
_cell.length_b   1.000
_cell.length_c   1.000
_cell.angle_alpha   90.00
_cell.angle_beta   90.00
_cell.angle_gamma   90.00
#
_symmetry.space_group_name_H-M   'P 1'
#
loop_
_entity.id
_entity.type
_entity.pdbx_description
1 polymer ?
#
loop_
_entity_poly.entity_id
_entity_poly.type
_entity_poly.pdbx_seq_one_letter_code
_entity_poly.pdbx_strand_id
1 'polypeptide(L)'
;MTATGAGAFSATVQVWQPLATQHLWTALHMARLCDERENELLGLGYTGADVEHQALAMSAVISAACFLETYINEIYAVAADDNKTLRAPIAGVDGRAVELLGFVWKGADVAAEKWTVMDKYQFGLAVAGKPKMDAGRNPTQNAKHLIKLRNTLVHFKPEWQAHDVAHRVEKDLKTVFPGNRLYSGAPWFPAVCLASGCANWACDTSMDFVDTWCEEMGIAARPRDAVKDMAQP
;
A
#
# COMPACT_ATOMS: atom_id res chain seq x y z
N MET A 1 59.20 30.41 1.89
CA MET A 1 58.50 29.45 1.01
C MET A 1 57.68 28.53 1.90
N THR A 2 56.38 28.79 2.03
CA THR A 2 55.43 27.93 2.75
C THR A 2 54.41 27.44 1.73
N ALA A 3 54.39 26.13 1.50
CA ALA A 3 53.50 25.46 0.59
C ALA A 3 52.05 25.57 1.08
N THR A 4 51.17 26.07 0.23
CA THR A 4 49.72 26.06 0.40
C THR A 4 49.22 24.62 0.30
N GLY A 5 48.62 24.11 1.38
CA GLY A 5 47.95 22.82 1.39
C GLY A 5 46.73 22.85 0.49
N ALA A 6 46.74 22.04 -0.57
CA ALA A 6 45.57 21.79 -1.40
C ALA A 6 44.58 20.95 -0.58
N GLY A 7 43.49 21.56 -0.13
CA GLY A 7 42.38 20.85 0.50
C GLY A 7 41.75 19.89 -0.50
N ALA A 8 41.69 18.60 -0.15
CA ALA A 8 40.97 17.62 -0.93
C ALA A 8 39.46 17.89 -0.82
N PHE A 9 38.82 18.24 -1.94
CA PHE A 9 37.36 18.30 -2.02
C PHE A 9 36.82 16.88 -2.20
N SER A 10 35.98 16.44 -1.26
CA SER A 10 35.15 15.25 -1.41
C SER A 10 33.75 15.69 -1.81
N ALA A 11 33.24 15.17 -2.92
CA ALA A 11 31.86 15.38 -3.36
C ALA A 11 31.02 14.15 -2.98
N THR A 12 29.90 14.36 -2.30
CA THR A 12 28.92 13.31 -2.00
C THR A 12 27.70 13.51 -2.88
N VAL A 13 27.32 12.49 -3.65
CA VAL A 13 26.07 12.44 -4.41
C VAL A 13 25.02 11.74 -3.57
N GLN A 14 23.86 12.36 -3.41
CA GLN A 14 22.69 11.80 -2.73
C GLN A 14 21.59 11.52 -3.77
N VAL A 15 20.90 10.39 -3.63
CA VAL A 15 19.80 9.98 -4.52
C VAL A 15 18.53 9.83 -3.70
N TRP A 16 17.44 10.40 -4.19
CA TRP A 16 16.10 10.23 -3.63
C TRP A 16 15.39 9.08 -4.36
N GLN A 17 15.09 7.99 -3.64
CA GLN A 17 14.45 6.80 -4.20
C GLN A 17 13.10 6.52 -3.51
N PRO A 18 11.98 6.96 -4.07
CA PRO A 18 10.65 6.57 -3.59
C PRO A 18 10.36 5.10 -3.93
N LEU A 19 9.57 4.42 -3.10
CA LEU A 19 9.19 3.01 -3.22
C LEU A 19 7.67 2.80 -3.37
N ALA A 20 6.83 3.81 -3.10
CA ALA A 20 5.39 3.69 -3.19
C ALA A 20 4.93 3.19 -4.56
N THR A 21 5.42 3.82 -5.64
CA THR A 21 5.09 3.40 -7.02
C THR A 21 5.60 2.00 -7.33
N GLN A 22 6.77 1.60 -6.81
CA GLN A 22 7.30 0.25 -6.99
C GLN A 22 6.42 -0.81 -6.30
N HIS A 23 5.91 -0.51 -5.09
CA HIS A 23 4.97 -1.37 -4.39
C HIS A 23 3.64 -1.48 -5.13
N LEU A 24 3.11 -0.37 -5.64
CA LEU A 24 1.87 -0.37 -6.42
C LEU A 24 2.05 -1.18 -7.72
N TRP A 25 3.14 -0.98 -8.44
CA TRP A 25 3.47 -1.76 -9.64
C TRP A 25 3.56 -3.25 -9.32
N THR A 26 4.27 -3.61 -8.24
CA THR A 26 4.39 -5.02 -7.80
C THR A 26 3.01 -5.60 -7.49
N ALA A 27 2.15 -4.86 -6.79
CA ALA A 27 0.81 -5.31 -6.46
C ALA A 27 0.00 -5.65 -7.72
N LEU A 28 -0.05 -4.71 -8.67
CA LEU A 28 -0.75 -4.86 -9.94
C LEU A 28 -0.18 -5.99 -10.80
N HIS A 29 1.14 -6.11 -10.86
CA HIS A 29 1.81 -7.16 -11.61
C HIS A 29 1.48 -8.55 -11.06
N MET A 30 1.54 -8.71 -9.74
CA MET A 30 1.22 -9.98 -9.08
C MET A 30 -0.27 -10.31 -9.17
N ALA A 31 -1.16 -9.33 -9.11
CA ALA A 31 -2.59 -9.53 -9.32
C ALA A 31 -2.91 -10.02 -10.74
N ARG A 32 -2.27 -9.41 -11.76
CA ARG A 32 -2.38 -9.87 -13.16
C ARG A 32 -1.89 -11.31 -13.32
N LEU A 33 -0.68 -11.63 -12.84
CA LEU A 33 -0.15 -12.99 -12.90
C LEU A 33 -1.03 -14.00 -12.14
N CYS A 34 -1.60 -13.58 -11.01
CA CYS A 34 -2.53 -14.41 -10.23
C CYS A 34 -3.78 -14.76 -11.04
N ASP A 35 -4.39 -13.78 -11.72
CA ASP A 35 -5.55 -14.01 -12.59
C ASP A 35 -5.19 -14.90 -13.80
N GLU A 36 -4.05 -14.64 -14.46
CA GLU A 36 -3.55 -15.46 -15.57
C GLU A 36 -3.36 -16.92 -15.13
N ARG A 37 -2.72 -17.15 -13.98
CA ARG A 37 -2.50 -18.49 -13.43
C ARG A 37 -3.81 -19.17 -13.04
N GLU A 38 -4.76 -18.46 -12.44
CA GLU A 38 -6.07 -19.03 -12.10
C GLU A 38 -6.83 -19.47 -13.36
N ASN A 39 -6.82 -18.64 -14.40
CA ASN A 39 -7.50 -18.93 -15.67
C ASN A 39 -6.81 -20.10 -16.42
N GLU A 40 -5.48 -20.19 -16.38
CA GLU A 40 -4.73 -21.34 -16.91
C GLU A 40 -5.16 -22.65 -16.23
N LEU A 41 -5.15 -22.67 -14.90
CA LEU A 41 -5.53 -23.84 -14.10
C LEU A 41 -6.99 -24.25 -14.34
N LEU A 42 -7.91 -23.29 -14.43
CA LEU A 42 -9.30 -23.55 -14.80
C LEU A 42 -9.41 -24.16 -16.20
N GLY A 43 -8.64 -23.67 -17.17
CA GLY A 43 -8.59 -24.21 -18.53
C GLY A 43 -8.08 -25.66 -18.59
N LEU A 44 -7.25 -26.06 -17.64
CA LEU A 44 -6.77 -27.44 -17.46
C LEU A 44 -7.76 -28.34 -16.68
N GLY A 45 -8.87 -27.78 -16.18
CA GLY A 45 -9.79 -28.49 -15.29
C GLY A 45 -9.18 -28.80 -13.91
N TYR A 46 -8.13 -28.06 -13.52
CA TYR A 46 -7.48 -28.24 -12.23
C TYR A 46 -8.36 -27.74 -11.09
N THR A 47 -8.41 -28.52 -10.00
CA THR A 47 -9.07 -28.13 -8.75
C THR A 47 -8.13 -28.39 -7.58
N GLY A 48 -7.97 -27.41 -6.69
CA GLY A 48 -7.15 -27.55 -5.49
C GLY A 48 -6.11 -26.46 -5.30
N ALA A 49 -5.09 -26.79 -4.51
CA ALA A 49 -4.05 -25.87 -4.05
C ALA A 49 -2.92 -25.72 -5.06
N ASP A 50 -2.86 -24.57 -5.73
CA ASP A 50 -1.67 -24.17 -6.49
C ASP A 50 -0.85 -23.14 -5.68
N VAL A 51 0.39 -23.51 -5.36
CA VAL A 51 1.28 -22.72 -4.51
C VAL A 51 1.65 -21.39 -5.18
N GLU A 52 1.86 -21.40 -6.49
CA GLU A 52 2.20 -20.20 -7.26
C GLU A 52 1.04 -19.21 -7.27
N HIS A 53 -0.18 -19.66 -7.61
CA HIS A 53 -1.39 -18.85 -7.57
C HIS A 53 -1.60 -18.18 -6.20
N GLN A 54 -1.45 -18.93 -5.11
CA GLN A 54 -1.57 -18.40 -3.74
C GLN A 54 -0.45 -17.41 -3.40
N ALA A 55 0.79 -17.69 -3.80
CA ALA A 55 1.92 -16.81 -3.59
C ALA A 55 1.75 -15.47 -4.33
N LEU A 56 1.22 -15.50 -5.55
CA LEU A 56 0.91 -14.31 -6.34
C LEU A 56 -0.18 -13.47 -5.67
N ALA A 57 -1.28 -14.10 -5.21
CA ALA A 57 -2.34 -13.41 -4.48
C ALA A 57 -1.83 -12.76 -3.18
N MET A 58 -1.04 -13.51 -2.40
CA MET A 58 -0.45 -13.02 -1.16
C MET A 58 0.51 -11.85 -1.41
N SER A 59 1.34 -11.94 -2.46
CA SER A 59 2.29 -10.90 -2.85
C SER A 59 1.58 -9.62 -3.30
N ALA A 60 0.46 -9.73 -4.03
CA ALA A 60 -0.36 -8.59 -4.40
C ALA A 60 -0.93 -7.87 -3.17
N VAL A 61 -1.52 -8.61 -2.23
CA VAL A 61 -2.09 -8.06 -0.98
C VAL A 61 -1.03 -7.36 -0.14
N ILE A 62 0.12 -8.00 0.08
CA ILE A 62 1.20 -7.42 0.89
C ILE A 62 1.72 -6.15 0.22
N SER A 63 1.97 -6.19 -1.09
CA SER A 63 2.51 -5.04 -1.82
C SER A 63 1.53 -3.87 -1.87
N ALA A 64 0.22 -4.12 -2.02
CA ALA A 64 -0.81 -3.08 -1.98
C ALA A 64 -0.87 -2.39 -0.60
N ALA A 65 -0.73 -3.14 0.49
CA ALA A 65 -0.66 -2.57 1.83
C ALA A 65 0.67 -1.82 2.07
N CYS A 66 1.79 -2.31 1.55
CA CYS A 66 3.06 -1.59 1.58
C CYS A 66 2.99 -0.27 0.79
N PHE A 67 2.29 -0.24 -0.35
CA PHE A 67 2.04 0.99 -1.10
C PHE A 67 1.33 2.04 -0.23
N LEU A 68 0.28 1.67 0.50
CA LEU A 68 -0.40 2.61 1.41
C LEU A 68 0.55 3.22 2.44
N GLU A 69 1.40 2.39 3.06
CA GLU A 69 2.33 2.82 4.10
C GLU A 69 3.48 3.66 3.57
N THR A 70 4.07 3.24 2.45
CA THR A 70 5.19 3.95 1.82
C THR A 70 4.75 5.27 1.20
N TYR A 71 3.56 5.32 0.57
CA TYR A 71 3.05 6.55 -0.02
C TYR A 71 2.91 7.67 1.02
N ILE A 72 2.26 7.41 2.16
CA ILE A 72 2.09 8.45 3.18
C ILE A 72 3.43 8.82 3.82
N ASN A 73 4.34 7.88 4.01
CA ASN A 73 5.69 8.17 4.51
C ASN A 73 6.46 9.08 3.54
N GLU A 74 6.37 8.83 2.24
CA GLU A 74 7.00 9.68 1.21
C GLU A 74 6.44 11.10 1.21
N ILE A 75 5.12 11.28 1.37
CA ILE A 75 4.54 12.62 1.48
C ILE A 75 5.12 13.40 2.67
N TYR A 76 5.25 12.74 3.82
CA TYR A 76 5.82 13.36 5.02
C TYR A 76 7.31 13.67 4.83
N ALA A 77 8.05 12.75 4.21
CA ALA A 77 9.47 12.92 3.93
C ALA A 77 9.70 14.08 2.93
N VAL A 78 8.91 14.18 1.86
CA VAL A 78 8.93 15.30 0.90
C VAL A 78 8.58 16.64 1.59
N ALA A 79 7.62 16.63 2.51
CA ALA A 79 7.26 17.83 3.28
C ALA A 79 8.40 18.29 4.21
N ALA A 80 9.16 17.35 4.76
CA ALA A 80 10.33 17.61 5.60
C ALA A 80 11.57 18.03 4.82
N ASP A 81 11.71 17.64 3.57
CA ASP A 81 12.94 17.87 2.82
C ASP A 81 13.19 19.38 2.59
N ASP A 82 14.45 19.76 2.75
CA ASP A 82 14.92 21.13 2.57
C ASP A 82 15.05 21.48 1.08
N ASN A 83 15.22 20.47 0.22
CA ASN A 83 15.16 20.60 -1.23
C ASN A 83 13.71 20.78 -1.71
N LYS A 84 13.30 22.04 -1.81
CA LYS A 84 11.94 22.41 -2.25
C LYS A 84 11.57 21.91 -3.64
N THR A 85 12.52 21.52 -4.50
CA THR A 85 12.20 20.95 -5.82
C THR A 85 11.53 19.59 -5.71
N LEU A 86 11.75 18.86 -4.61
CA LEU A 86 11.06 17.59 -4.32
C LEU A 86 9.58 17.77 -3.98
N ARG A 87 9.11 19.00 -3.72
CA ARG A 87 7.73 19.28 -3.31
C ARG A 87 6.73 19.35 -4.46
N ALA A 88 7.17 19.16 -5.70
CA ALA A 88 6.27 19.12 -6.87
C ALA A 88 5.04 18.19 -6.67
N PRO A 89 5.17 16.98 -6.07
CA PRO A 89 4.02 16.10 -5.81
C PRO A 89 2.99 16.68 -4.84
N ILE A 90 3.38 17.61 -3.95
CA ILE A 90 2.51 18.19 -2.92
C ILE A 90 2.21 19.68 -3.16
N ALA A 91 2.39 20.17 -4.39
CA ALA A 91 2.28 21.60 -4.70
C ALA A 91 0.89 22.21 -4.41
N GLY A 92 -0.18 21.40 -4.38
CA GLY A 92 -1.54 21.86 -4.07
C GLY A 92 -1.92 21.78 -2.58
N VAL A 93 -1.01 21.32 -1.72
CA VAL A 93 -1.23 21.24 -0.27
C VAL A 93 -0.95 22.60 0.37
N ASP A 94 -1.77 23.00 1.34
CA ASP A 94 -1.58 24.24 2.11
C ASP A 94 -0.18 24.30 2.76
N GLY A 95 0.48 25.46 2.66
CA GLY A 95 1.86 25.62 3.12
C GLY A 95 2.05 25.35 4.61
N ARG A 96 1.09 25.71 5.46
CA ARG A 96 1.15 25.41 6.90
C ARG A 96 0.97 23.92 7.15
N ALA A 97 0.12 23.25 6.37
CA ALA A 97 0.00 21.79 6.44
C ALA A 97 1.32 21.10 6.06
N VAL A 98 1.98 21.55 4.99
CA VAL A 98 3.33 21.04 4.60
C VAL A 98 4.33 21.23 5.73
N GLU A 99 4.38 22.39 6.38
CA GLU A 99 5.28 22.64 7.52
C GLU A 99 4.99 21.70 8.69
N LEU A 100 3.72 21.47 9.04
CA LEU A 100 3.34 20.58 10.13
C LEU A 100 3.66 19.10 9.82
N LEU A 101 3.42 18.66 8.59
CA LEU A 101 3.81 17.32 8.13
C LEU A 101 5.32 17.12 8.23
N GLY A 102 6.10 18.10 7.74
CA GLY A 102 7.55 18.07 7.82
C GLY A 102 8.09 18.13 9.25
N PHE A 103 7.46 18.93 10.12
CA PHE A 103 7.81 18.98 11.54
C PHE A 103 7.57 17.63 12.23
N VAL A 104 6.42 17.00 11.97
CA VAL A 104 6.14 15.66 12.51
C VAL A 104 7.19 14.67 12.04
N TRP A 105 7.53 14.64 10.75
CA TRP A 105 8.56 13.75 10.22
C TRP A 105 9.95 13.97 10.85
N LYS A 106 10.36 15.23 11.09
CA LYS A 106 11.67 15.55 11.71
C LYS A 106 11.71 15.27 13.21
N GLY A 107 10.59 15.41 13.91
CA GLY A 107 10.46 15.15 15.36
C GLY A 107 9.97 13.75 15.72
N ALA A 108 9.77 12.89 14.71
CA ALA A 108 8.95 11.69 14.79
C ALA A 108 9.61 10.47 15.44
N ASP A 109 10.90 10.50 15.75
CA ASP A 109 11.66 9.33 16.24
C ASP A 109 11.03 8.64 17.47
N VAL A 110 10.07 9.27 18.18
CA VAL A 110 9.35 8.65 19.30
C VAL A 110 7.82 8.51 19.08
N ALA A 111 7.23 9.29 18.17
CA ALA A 111 5.78 9.36 17.99
C ALA A 111 5.27 8.73 16.68
N ALA A 112 5.96 8.88 15.55
CA ALA A 112 5.48 8.36 14.26
C ALA A 112 5.74 6.86 14.08
N GLU A 113 6.66 6.26 14.84
CA GLU A 113 6.79 4.80 14.91
C GLU A 113 5.57 4.13 15.55
N LYS A 114 4.83 4.85 16.39
CA LYS A 114 3.62 4.33 17.07
C LYS A 114 2.34 4.55 16.29
N TRP A 115 2.37 5.35 15.24
CA TRP A 115 1.18 5.67 14.46
C TRP A 115 0.89 4.57 13.47
N THR A 116 -0.39 4.15 13.41
CA THR A 116 -0.82 3.26 12.34
C THR A 116 -0.77 4.02 11.01
N VAL A 117 -0.73 3.27 9.90
CA VAL A 117 -0.84 3.84 8.55
C VAL A 117 -2.04 4.77 8.44
N MET A 118 -3.19 4.36 8.99
CA MET A 118 -4.42 5.15 8.97
C MET A 118 -4.32 6.44 9.78
N ASP A 119 -3.61 6.43 10.91
CA ASP A 119 -3.41 7.64 11.72
C ASP A 119 -2.63 8.69 10.95
N LYS A 120 -1.63 8.29 10.16
CA LYS A 120 -0.86 9.19 9.30
C LYS A 120 -1.76 9.87 8.24
N TYR A 121 -2.58 9.10 7.52
CA TYR A 121 -3.53 9.67 6.55
C TYR A 121 -4.52 10.65 7.20
N GLN A 122 -5.10 10.28 8.33
CA GLN A 122 -6.09 11.13 9.04
C GLN A 122 -5.45 12.37 9.66
N PHE A 123 -4.20 12.27 10.12
CA PHE A 123 -3.45 13.42 10.60
C PHE A 123 -3.16 14.42 9.46
N GLY A 124 -2.77 13.93 8.28
CA GLY A 124 -2.55 14.77 7.11
C GLY A 124 -3.77 15.64 6.78
N LEU A 125 -4.96 15.05 6.78
CA LEU A 125 -6.22 15.79 6.60
C LEU A 125 -6.45 16.82 7.71
N ALA A 126 -6.22 16.42 8.96
CA ALA A 126 -6.43 17.30 10.11
C ALA A 126 -5.53 18.55 10.05
N VAL A 127 -4.25 18.41 9.71
CA VAL A 127 -3.34 19.56 9.59
C VAL A 127 -3.60 20.40 8.35
N ALA A 128 -4.21 19.83 7.31
CA ALA A 128 -4.71 20.55 6.15
C ALA A 128 -6.09 21.22 6.37
N GLY A 129 -6.65 21.12 7.58
CA GLY A 129 -7.98 21.67 7.88
C GLY A 129 -9.11 20.96 7.12
N LYS A 130 -8.89 19.72 6.68
CA LYS A 130 -9.86 18.91 5.94
C LYS A 130 -10.65 17.99 6.88
N PRO A 131 -11.90 17.65 6.53
CA PRO A 131 -12.65 16.63 7.24
C PRO A 131 -11.89 15.29 7.26
N LYS A 132 -12.06 14.53 8.34
CA LYS A 132 -11.58 13.15 8.40
C LYS A 132 -12.37 12.29 7.42
N MET A 133 -11.69 11.37 6.73
CA MET A 133 -12.39 10.36 5.93
C MET A 133 -13.13 9.39 6.87
N ASP A 134 -14.39 9.08 6.55
CA ASP A 134 -15.26 8.25 7.37
C ASP A 134 -14.77 6.79 7.42
N ALA A 135 -14.33 6.35 8.60
CA ALA A 135 -13.78 5.02 8.83
C ALA A 135 -14.77 3.85 8.67
N GLY A 136 -16.07 4.14 8.55
CA GLY A 136 -17.14 3.17 8.32
C GLY A 136 -17.61 3.10 6.87
N ARG A 137 -17.07 3.93 5.97
CA ARG A 137 -17.47 3.98 4.55
C ARG A 137 -16.29 3.73 3.63
N ASN A 138 -16.60 3.30 2.40
CA ASN A 138 -15.58 3.20 1.36
C ASN A 138 -15.15 4.60 0.89
N PRO A 139 -13.85 4.80 0.59
CA PRO A 139 -12.80 3.77 0.50
C PRO A 139 -12.08 3.42 1.82
N THR A 140 -12.28 4.17 2.91
CA THR A 140 -11.54 4.01 4.17
C THR A 140 -11.79 2.65 4.86
N GLN A 141 -13.03 2.15 4.82
CA GLN A 141 -13.37 0.85 5.39
C GLN A 141 -12.59 -0.28 4.71
N ASN A 142 -12.60 -0.32 3.36
CA ASN A 142 -11.84 -1.32 2.61
C ASN A 142 -10.33 -1.22 2.88
N ALA A 143 -9.75 -0.01 2.93
CA ALA A 143 -8.33 0.17 3.24
C ALA A 143 -7.96 -0.39 4.64
N LYS A 144 -8.82 -0.19 5.63
CA LYS A 144 -8.65 -0.81 6.96
C LYS A 144 -8.70 -2.33 6.90
N HIS A 145 -9.62 -2.89 6.11
CA HIS A 145 -9.71 -4.33 5.92
C HIS A 145 -8.48 -4.90 5.20
N LEU A 146 -7.94 -4.18 4.20
CA LEU A 146 -6.71 -4.55 3.51
C LEU A 146 -5.50 -4.58 4.47
N ILE A 147 -5.33 -3.55 5.30
CA ILE A 147 -4.27 -3.53 6.33
C ILE A 147 -4.45 -4.69 7.32
N LYS A 148 -5.69 -4.97 7.75
CA LYS A 148 -6.01 -6.10 8.64
C LYS A 148 -5.67 -7.45 7.98
N LEU A 149 -5.93 -7.60 6.68
CA LEU A 149 -5.57 -8.79 5.91
C LEU A 149 -4.05 -8.96 5.83
N ARG A 150 -3.30 -7.91 5.46
CA ARG A 150 -1.83 -7.94 5.47
C ARG A 150 -1.29 -8.35 6.84
N ASN A 151 -1.76 -7.73 7.91
CA ASN A 151 -1.30 -8.06 9.27
C ASN A 151 -1.61 -9.52 9.62
N THR A 152 -2.73 -10.04 9.15
CA THR A 152 -3.11 -11.44 9.35
C THR A 152 -2.19 -12.40 8.60
N LEU A 153 -1.76 -12.06 7.38
CA LEU A 153 -0.83 -12.87 6.59
C LEU A 153 0.58 -12.84 7.19
N VAL A 154 1.07 -11.66 7.57
CA VAL A 154 2.43 -11.47 8.10
C VAL A 154 2.60 -12.03 9.51
N HIS A 155 1.58 -11.91 10.36
CA HIS A 155 1.59 -12.41 11.74
C HIS A 155 0.75 -13.69 11.92
N PHE A 156 0.62 -14.47 10.85
CA PHE A 156 -0.17 -15.70 10.88
C PHE A 156 0.37 -16.66 11.95
N LYS A 157 -0.53 -17.21 12.76
CA LYS A 157 -0.23 -18.24 13.75
C LYS A 157 -0.96 -19.52 13.31
N PRO A 158 -0.25 -20.57 12.89
CA PRO A 158 -0.89 -21.81 12.47
C PRO A 158 -1.74 -22.40 13.59
N GLU A 159 -2.95 -22.84 13.24
CA GLU A 159 -3.90 -23.47 14.14
C GLU A 159 -4.74 -24.50 13.38
N TRP A 160 -5.33 -25.45 14.11
CA TRP A 160 -6.29 -26.38 13.53
C TRP A 160 -7.56 -25.63 13.11
N GLN A 161 -7.97 -25.80 11.86
CA GLN A 161 -9.16 -25.16 11.31
C GLN A 161 -10.27 -26.18 11.11
N ALA A 162 -11.40 -25.97 11.76
CA ALA A 162 -12.64 -26.71 11.49
C ALA A 162 -13.45 -25.98 10.40
N HIS A 163 -14.12 -26.73 9.53
CA HIS A 163 -14.85 -26.14 8.38
C HIS A 163 -16.00 -25.20 8.79
N ASP A 164 -16.55 -25.35 9.99
CA ASP A 164 -17.65 -24.57 10.54
C ASP A 164 -17.20 -23.37 11.38
N VAL A 165 -15.89 -23.24 11.65
CA VAL A 165 -15.34 -22.15 12.44
C VAL A 165 -14.74 -21.09 11.51
N ALA A 166 -15.45 -19.97 11.37
CA ALA A 166 -15.01 -18.85 10.53
C ALA A 166 -13.76 -18.17 11.11
N HIS A 167 -12.78 -17.94 10.24
CA HIS A 167 -11.58 -17.18 10.60
C HIS A 167 -11.91 -15.69 10.85
N ARG A 168 -11.14 -15.00 11.70
CA ARG A 168 -11.43 -13.61 12.15
C ARG A 168 -11.56 -12.55 11.05
N VAL A 169 -11.06 -12.82 9.84
CA VAL A 169 -11.16 -11.91 8.69
C VAL A 169 -12.36 -12.24 7.78
N GLU A 170 -12.98 -13.42 7.93
CA GLU A 170 -14.10 -13.84 7.08
C GLU A 170 -15.29 -12.89 7.17
N LYS A 171 -15.65 -12.50 8.40
CA LYS A 171 -16.79 -11.60 8.65
C LYS A 171 -16.67 -10.28 7.88
N ASP A 172 -15.44 -9.78 7.71
CA ASP A 172 -15.19 -8.46 7.14
C ASP A 172 -14.91 -8.50 5.64
N LEU A 173 -14.49 -9.65 5.09
CA LEU A 173 -13.94 -9.77 3.74
C LEU A 173 -14.67 -10.73 2.81
N LYS A 174 -15.35 -11.75 3.35
CA LYS A 174 -15.88 -12.87 2.53
C LYS A 174 -16.85 -12.45 1.44
N THR A 175 -17.55 -11.34 1.64
CA THR A 175 -18.53 -10.78 0.68
C THR A 175 -17.99 -9.57 -0.09
N VAL A 176 -16.74 -9.16 0.14
CA VAL A 176 -16.17 -7.94 -0.43
C VAL A 176 -15.58 -8.20 -1.82
N PHE A 177 -15.12 -9.42 -2.08
CA PHE A 177 -14.54 -9.83 -3.34
C PHE A 177 -14.88 -11.30 -3.66
N PRO A 178 -14.83 -11.73 -4.94
CA PRO A 178 -15.07 -13.12 -5.30
C PRO A 178 -13.97 -14.03 -4.75
N GLY A 179 -14.36 -15.20 -4.24
CA GLY A 179 -13.43 -16.21 -3.74
C GLY A 179 -12.75 -17.02 -4.84
N ASN A 180 -11.77 -17.83 -4.43
CA ASN A 180 -11.00 -18.72 -5.30
C ASN A 180 -11.90 -19.67 -6.10
N ARG A 181 -11.75 -19.67 -7.43
CA ARG A 181 -12.54 -20.52 -8.33
C ARG A 181 -12.04 -21.96 -8.44
N LEU A 182 -10.82 -22.23 -7.98
CA LEU A 182 -10.18 -23.56 -8.03
C LEU A 182 -10.56 -24.46 -6.86
N TYR A 183 -11.21 -23.93 -5.83
CA TYR A 183 -11.53 -24.66 -4.61
C TYR A 183 -13.02 -24.87 -4.42
N SER A 184 -13.37 -26.09 -4.01
CA SER A 184 -14.64 -26.39 -3.36
C SER A 184 -14.36 -27.14 -2.05
N GLY A 185 -15.00 -26.73 -0.96
CA GLY A 185 -14.98 -27.46 0.31
C GLY A 185 -13.85 -27.16 1.30
N ALA A 186 -12.91 -26.24 1.04
CA ALA A 186 -11.88 -25.82 2.02
C ALA A 186 -12.38 -24.71 2.97
N PRO A 187 -11.80 -24.54 4.17
CA PRO A 187 -12.00 -23.32 4.96
C PRO A 187 -11.68 -22.07 4.14
N TRP A 188 -12.43 -20.99 4.35
CA TRP A 188 -12.32 -19.84 3.46
C TRP A 188 -10.94 -19.17 3.55
N PHE A 189 -10.38 -19.02 4.76
CA PHE A 189 -9.03 -18.48 4.95
C PHE A 189 -8.01 -19.60 5.26
N PRO A 190 -6.83 -19.65 4.61
CA PRO A 190 -6.40 -18.75 3.54
C PRO A 190 -6.83 -19.20 2.13
N ALA A 191 -7.25 -20.45 1.95
CA ALA A 191 -7.32 -21.10 0.63
C ALA A 191 -8.30 -20.46 -0.36
N VAL A 192 -9.52 -20.12 0.08
CA VAL A 192 -10.54 -19.48 -0.76
C VAL A 192 -10.34 -17.96 -0.82
N CYS A 193 -9.75 -17.38 0.23
CA CYS A 193 -9.45 -15.96 0.33
C CYS A 193 -8.30 -15.53 -0.60
N LEU A 194 -7.23 -16.32 -0.72
CA LEU A 194 -6.04 -15.95 -1.49
C LEU A 194 -6.15 -16.45 -2.94
N ALA A 195 -6.78 -15.62 -3.77
CA ALA A 195 -6.97 -15.85 -5.20
C ALA A 195 -7.05 -14.52 -5.97
N SER A 196 -7.21 -14.61 -7.29
CA SER A 196 -7.32 -13.47 -8.21
C SER A 196 -8.27 -12.37 -7.72
N GLY A 197 -9.46 -12.73 -7.22
CA GLY A 197 -10.45 -11.78 -6.71
C GLY A 197 -9.95 -10.92 -5.55
N CYS A 198 -9.23 -11.52 -4.61
CA CYS A 198 -8.61 -10.82 -3.49
C CYS A 198 -7.43 -9.96 -3.93
N ALA A 199 -6.61 -10.47 -4.85
CA ALA A 199 -5.46 -9.75 -5.40
C ALA A 199 -5.88 -8.46 -6.11
N ASN A 200 -6.89 -8.55 -6.99
CA ASN A 200 -7.45 -7.40 -7.70
C ASN A 200 -8.10 -6.42 -6.73
N TRP A 201 -8.94 -6.91 -5.80
CA TRP A 201 -9.57 -6.08 -4.78
C TRP A 201 -8.56 -5.30 -3.93
N ALA A 202 -7.44 -5.91 -3.57
CA ALA A 202 -6.39 -5.25 -2.79
C ALA A 202 -5.77 -4.08 -3.56
N CYS A 203 -5.50 -4.26 -4.86
CA CYS A 203 -4.99 -3.21 -5.72
C CYS A 203 -5.97 -2.04 -5.81
N ASP A 204 -7.22 -2.31 -6.20
CA ASP A 204 -8.28 -1.30 -6.34
C ASP A 204 -8.50 -0.54 -5.04
N THR A 205 -8.61 -1.27 -3.91
CA THR A 205 -8.79 -0.68 -2.59
C THR A 205 -7.66 0.29 -2.23
N SER A 206 -6.41 -0.10 -2.51
CA SER A 206 -5.25 0.74 -2.18
C SER A 206 -5.20 2.00 -3.04
N MET A 207 -5.52 1.88 -4.33
CA MET A 207 -5.55 2.99 -5.27
C MET A 207 -6.70 3.95 -4.97
N ASP A 208 -7.92 3.45 -4.73
CA ASP A 208 -9.09 4.29 -4.47
C ASP A 208 -8.96 5.06 -3.17
N PHE A 209 -8.37 4.44 -2.14
CA PHE A 209 -8.11 5.11 -0.87
C PHE A 209 -7.10 6.24 -1.02
N VAL A 210 -5.95 5.97 -1.67
CA VAL A 210 -4.92 6.99 -1.88
C VAL A 210 -5.42 8.11 -2.77
N ASP A 211 -6.13 7.80 -3.85
CA ASP A 211 -6.69 8.81 -4.75
C ASP A 211 -7.67 9.73 -4.04
N THR A 212 -8.61 9.16 -3.29
CA THR A 212 -9.59 9.95 -2.51
C THR A 212 -8.87 10.83 -1.49
N TRP A 213 -7.85 10.30 -0.81
CA TRP A 213 -7.08 11.11 0.13
C TRP A 213 -6.32 12.24 -0.58
N CYS A 214 -5.73 11.97 -1.75
CA CYS A 214 -5.05 12.99 -2.54
C CYS A 214 -6.00 14.10 -3.01
N GLU A 215 -7.23 13.74 -3.41
CA GLU A 215 -8.27 14.69 -3.76
C GLU A 215 -8.62 15.62 -2.60
N GLU A 216 -8.86 15.06 -1.41
CA GLU A 216 -9.14 15.83 -0.20
C GLU A 216 -7.97 16.76 0.18
N MET A 217 -6.74 16.29 0.01
CA MET A 217 -5.51 17.06 0.27
C MET A 217 -5.17 18.10 -0.79
N GLY A 218 -5.84 18.09 -1.95
CA GLY A 218 -5.51 18.97 -3.09
C GLY A 218 -4.23 18.57 -3.83
N ILE A 219 -3.76 17.34 -3.66
CA ILE A 219 -2.65 16.79 -4.44
C ILE A 219 -3.16 16.48 -5.85
N ALA A 220 -2.44 16.86 -6.90
CA ALA A 220 -2.86 16.63 -8.29
C ALA A 220 -2.27 15.35 -8.89
N ALA A 221 -1.01 15.03 -8.57
CA ALA A 221 -0.37 13.82 -9.04
C ALA A 221 -1.05 12.58 -8.43
N ARG A 222 -1.37 11.58 -9.26
CA ARG A 222 -1.97 10.33 -8.81
C ARG A 222 -0.97 9.19 -9.00
N PRO A 223 -0.70 8.35 -7.98
CA PRO A 223 0.22 7.23 -8.13
C PRO A 223 -0.15 6.26 -9.25
N ARG A 224 -1.44 6.10 -9.54
CA ARG A 224 -1.92 5.26 -10.65
C ARG A 224 -1.46 5.71 -12.03
N ASP A 225 -1.17 7.00 -12.21
CA ASP A 225 -0.69 7.50 -13.50
C ASP A 225 0.79 7.19 -13.68
N ALA A 226 1.59 7.29 -12.62
CA ALA A 226 3.01 6.95 -12.64
C ALA A 226 3.26 5.45 -12.96
N VAL A 227 2.36 4.56 -12.56
CA VAL A 227 2.49 3.11 -12.86
C VAL A 227 2.18 2.79 -14.32
N LYS A 228 1.30 3.55 -14.99
CA LYS A 228 1.04 3.36 -16.43
C LYS A 228 2.30 3.59 -17.26
N ASP A 229 3.11 4.58 -16.86
CA ASP A 229 4.36 4.92 -17.53
C ASP A 229 5.45 3.84 -17.30
N MET A 230 5.43 3.17 -16.14
CA MET A 230 6.32 2.02 -15.85
C MET A 230 5.95 0.74 -16.61
N ALA A 231 4.73 0.65 -17.13
CA ALA A 231 4.23 -0.53 -17.84
C ALA A 231 4.52 -0.49 -19.35
N GLN A 232 5.19 0.55 -19.85
CA GLN A 232 5.64 0.62 -21.24
C GLN A 232 7.11 0.13 -21.34
N PRO A 233 7.41 -0.82 -22.24
CA PRO A 233 8.77 -1.27 -22.51
C PRO A 233 9.66 -0.18 -23.13
#